data_AF-A0A535P3P2-F1
#
_entry.id   AF-A0A535P3P2-F1
#
_cell.length_a   1.000
_cell.length_b   1.000
_cell.length_c   1.000
_cell.angle_alpha   90.00
_cell.angle_beta   90.00
_cell.angle_gamma   90.00
#
_symmetry.space_group_name_H-M   'P 1'
#
loop_
_entity.id
_entity.type
_entity.pdbx_description
1 polymer ?
#
loop_
_entity_poly.entity_id
_entity_poly.type
_entity_poly.pdbx_seq_one_letter_code
_entity_poly.pdbx_strand_id
1 'polypeptide(L)'
;MATTHRSGTGSTGSSRSSASDLPARGVADVKLAELLDGSGCPLCLGAARSAAAYIHAFLYESVADVRFRAELDRSRGFCRAHARQVLEANRSGSGGALGASILFGAALAIRGREVEAMIGSRGRDRQKRAADAARPAACPVCRTSGDAVAG
;
A
#
# COMPACT_ATOMS: atom_id res chain seq x y z
N MET A 1 20.63 5.14 -66.22
CA MET A 1 19.73 6.04 -65.48
C MET A 1 18.34 5.42 -65.50
N ALA A 2 17.55 5.31 -64.45
CA ALA A 2 17.66 5.32 -62.99
C ALA A 2 16.21 5.04 -62.51
N THR A 3 16.05 4.32 -61.38
CA THR A 3 14.89 4.35 -60.46
C THR A 3 13.52 3.84 -60.98
N THR A 4 12.71 3.02 -60.31
CA THR A 4 12.66 2.59 -58.89
C THR A 4 11.65 1.44 -58.77
N HIS A 5 12.04 0.36 -58.09
CA HIS A 5 11.09 -0.58 -57.47
C HIS A 5 10.43 0.12 -56.27
N ARG A 6 9.10 0.21 -56.26
CA ARG A 6 8.33 0.69 -55.11
C ARG A 6 7.95 -0.50 -54.23
N SER A 7 8.79 -0.80 -53.25
CA SER A 7 8.46 -1.72 -52.16
C SER A 7 7.40 -1.10 -51.27
N GLY A 8 6.20 -1.67 -51.26
CA GLY A 8 5.15 -1.33 -50.30
C GLY A 8 5.39 -2.05 -48.98
N THR A 9 6.02 -1.39 -48.02
CA THR A 9 6.01 -1.83 -46.62
C THR A 9 4.75 -1.28 -45.96
N GLY A 10 3.73 -2.12 -45.85
CA GLY A 10 2.58 -1.87 -44.98
C GLY A 10 3.05 -1.84 -43.54
N SER A 11 3.31 -0.63 -43.03
CA SER A 11 3.45 -0.37 -41.60
C SER A 11 2.07 -0.52 -40.96
N THR A 12 1.83 -1.67 -40.31
CA THR A 12 0.75 -1.83 -39.34
C THR A 12 1.09 -0.99 -38.12
N GLY A 13 0.79 0.30 -38.19
CA GLY A 13 0.81 1.20 -37.05
C GLY A 13 -0.31 0.83 -36.08
N SER A 14 -0.03 -0.06 -35.14
CA SER A 14 -0.84 -0.20 -33.93
C SER A 14 -0.67 1.08 -33.12
N SER A 15 -1.48 2.10 -33.42
CA SER A 15 -1.56 3.35 -32.67
C SER A 15 -2.02 3.04 -31.24
N ARG A 16 -1.07 2.96 -30.30
CA ARG A 16 -1.41 3.09 -28.88
C ARG A 16 -1.86 4.53 -28.70
N SER A 17 -3.14 4.73 -28.37
CA SER A 17 -3.64 6.04 -27.96
C SER A 17 -2.78 6.59 -26.83
N SER A 18 -2.41 7.86 -26.92
CA SER A 18 -1.58 8.55 -25.92
C SER A 18 -2.44 8.90 -24.70
N ALA A 19 -1.88 8.99 -23.48
CA ALA A 19 -2.70 9.32 -22.31
C ALA A 19 -3.28 10.74 -22.38
N SER A 20 -2.68 11.61 -23.19
CA SER A 20 -3.18 12.92 -23.59
C SER A 20 -4.51 12.90 -24.36
N ASP A 21 -4.99 11.73 -24.82
CA ASP A 21 -6.26 11.59 -25.55
C ASP A 21 -7.45 11.29 -24.62
N LEU A 22 -7.23 11.10 -23.31
CA LEU A 22 -8.31 10.87 -22.36
C LEU A 22 -9.08 12.17 -22.10
N PRO A 23 -10.41 12.18 -22.21
CA PRO A 23 -11.20 13.36 -21.92
C PRO A 23 -11.13 13.66 -20.41
N ALA A 24 -10.50 14.76 -20.02
CA ALA A 24 -10.36 15.20 -18.63
C ALA A 24 -11.70 15.74 -18.06
N ARG A 25 -12.69 14.86 -17.86
CA ARG A 25 -14.03 15.21 -17.36
C ARG A 25 -14.06 15.31 -15.82
N GLY A 26 -13.02 14.83 -15.14
CA GLY A 26 -12.81 15.02 -13.72
C GLY A 26 -11.41 14.65 -13.25
N VAL A 27 -11.14 14.86 -11.96
CA VAL A 27 -9.84 14.60 -11.31
C VAL A 27 -9.41 13.12 -11.45
N ALA A 28 -10.38 12.20 -11.52
CA ALA A 28 -10.11 10.78 -11.74
C ALA A 28 -9.51 10.52 -13.13
N ASP A 29 -10.01 11.19 -14.18
CA ASP A 29 -9.52 11.02 -15.55
C ASP A 29 -8.09 11.56 -15.69
N VAL A 30 -7.81 12.70 -15.05
CA VAL A 30 -6.46 13.28 -15.01
C VAL A 30 -5.48 12.35 -14.29
N LYS A 31 -5.83 11.84 -13.11
CA LYS A 31 -4.99 10.87 -12.39
C LYS A 31 -4.77 9.59 -13.20
N LEU A 32 -5.78 9.11 -13.91
CA LEU A 32 -5.66 7.92 -14.75
C LEU A 32 -4.71 8.18 -15.94
N ALA A 33 -4.80 9.35 -16.58
CA ALA A 33 -3.89 9.74 -17.65
C ALA A 33 -2.43 9.78 -17.16
N GLU A 34 -2.17 10.41 -16.00
CA GLU A 34 -0.84 10.44 -15.38
C GLU A 34 -0.27 9.05 -15.07
N LEU A 35 -1.14 8.09 -14.71
CA LEU A 35 -0.73 6.71 -14.45
C LEU A 35 -0.39 5.97 -15.75
N LEU A 36 -1.09 6.26 -16.84
CA LEU A 36 -0.88 5.64 -18.15
C LEU A 36 0.37 6.18 -18.87
N ASP A 37 0.76 7.42 -18.59
CA ASP A 37 2.03 8.00 -19.06
C ASP A 37 3.25 7.48 -18.29
N GLY A 38 3.04 6.88 -17.11
CA GLY A 38 4.10 6.26 -16.32
C GLY A 38 4.61 4.95 -16.93
N SER A 39 5.86 4.60 -16.64
CA SER A 39 6.37 3.26 -16.95
C SER A 39 5.81 2.22 -15.97
N GLY A 40 5.37 1.07 -16.48
CA GLY A 40 4.84 -0.04 -15.67
C GLY A 40 3.32 -0.24 -15.79
N CYS A 41 2.74 -1.03 -14.90
CA CYS A 41 1.29 -1.26 -14.87
C CYS A 41 0.59 -0.09 -14.15
N PRO A 42 -0.36 0.63 -14.79
CA PRO A 42 -1.04 1.79 -14.20
C PRO A 42 -1.87 1.42 -12.96
N LEU A 43 -2.40 0.20 -12.90
CA LEU A 43 -3.13 -0.30 -11.73
C LEU A 43 -2.19 -0.52 -10.54
N CYS A 44 -1.04 -1.16 -10.77
CA CYS A 44 -0.03 -1.36 -9.72
C CYS A 44 0.53 -0.03 -9.23
N LEU A 45 0.79 0.92 -10.14
CA LEU A 45 1.25 2.25 -9.80
C LEU A 45 0.18 3.03 -9.01
N GLY A 46 -1.09 2.92 -9.41
CA GLY A 46 -2.22 3.51 -8.71
C GLY A 46 -2.40 2.96 -7.29
N ALA A 47 -2.28 1.64 -7.12
CA ALA A 47 -2.30 0.98 -5.82
C ALA A 47 -1.16 1.49 -4.91
N ALA A 48 0.08 1.53 -5.43
CA ALA A 48 1.23 2.04 -4.69
C ALA A 48 1.07 3.52 -4.29
N ARG A 49 0.58 4.38 -5.20
CA ARG A 49 0.27 5.79 -4.89
C ARG A 49 -0.83 5.91 -3.83
N SER A 50 -1.85 5.06 -3.90
CA SER A 50 -2.94 5.03 -2.91
C SER A 50 -2.44 4.61 -1.53
N ALA A 51 -1.56 3.60 -1.47
CA ALA A 51 -0.90 3.18 -0.23
C ALA A 51 -0.10 4.33 0.40
N ALA A 52 0.74 4.99 -0.39
CA ALA A 52 1.57 6.11 0.07
C ALA A 52 0.73 7.30 0.54
N ALA A 53 -0.32 7.67 -0.21
CA ALA A 53 -1.22 8.75 0.17
C ALA A 53 -1.98 8.44 1.47
N TYR A 54 -2.44 7.20 1.62
CA TYR A 54 -3.11 6.74 2.85
C TYR A 54 -2.17 6.77 4.06
N ILE A 55 -0.91 6.32 3.89
CA ILE A 55 0.13 6.38 4.93
C ILE A 55 0.40 7.83 5.35
N HIS A 56 0.54 8.74 4.39
CA HIS A 56 0.70 10.16 4.69
C HIS A 56 -0.52 10.71 5.45
N ALA A 57 -1.74 10.44 4.99
CA ALA A 57 -2.94 10.95 5.65
C ALA A 57 -2.99 10.55 7.14
N PHE A 58 -2.78 9.27 7.48
CA PHE A 58 -2.88 8.89 8.89
C PHE A 58 -1.67 9.29 9.75
N LEU A 59 -0.48 9.45 9.17
CA LEU A 59 0.69 9.91 9.92
C LEU A 59 0.61 11.38 10.30
N TYR A 60 -0.06 12.21 9.50
CA TYR A 60 -0.12 13.65 9.69
C TYR A 60 -1.47 14.13 10.23
N GLU A 61 -2.57 13.55 9.77
CA GLU A 61 -3.92 14.02 10.11
C GLU A 61 -4.63 13.11 11.12
N SER A 62 -4.31 11.81 11.13
CA SER A 62 -5.16 10.81 11.81
C SER A 62 -4.49 10.03 12.94
N VAL A 63 -3.33 10.47 13.45
CA VAL A 63 -2.72 9.84 14.64
C VAL A 63 -3.67 9.95 15.84
N ALA A 64 -4.44 11.04 15.91
CA ALA A 64 -5.43 11.28 16.95
C ALA A 64 -6.80 10.64 16.64
N ASP A 65 -7.03 10.17 15.42
CA ASP A 65 -8.35 9.68 14.99
C ASP A 65 -8.73 8.38 15.68
N VAL A 66 -9.86 8.39 16.39
CA VAL A 66 -10.32 7.27 17.21
C VAL A 66 -10.75 6.09 16.34
N ARG A 67 -11.33 6.34 15.17
CA ARG A 67 -11.83 5.28 14.27
C ARG A 67 -10.67 4.51 13.66
N PHE A 68 -9.64 5.23 13.20
CA PHE A 68 -8.42 4.66 12.68
C PHE A 68 -7.66 3.87 13.75
N ARG A 69 -7.54 4.40 14.97
CA ARG A 69 -6.93 3.68 16.11
C ARG A 69 -7.64 2.37 16.41
N ALA A 70 -8.97 2.40 16.53
CA ALA A 70 -9.76 1.19 16.76
C ALA A 70 -9.57 0.17 15.63
N GLU A 71 -9.44 0.64 14.39
CA GLU A 71 -9.15 -0.23 13.25
C GLU A 71 -7.73 -0.83 13.28
N LEU A 72 -6.73 -0.02 13.64
CA LEU A 72 -5.35 -0.49 13.79
C LEU A 72 -5.24 -1.55 14.89
N ASP A 73 -5.97 -1.35 15.98
CA ASP A 73 -6.01 -2.31 17.09
C ASP A 73 -6.64 -3.64 16.66
N ARG A 74 -7.80 -3.59 15.98
CA ARG A 74 -8.47 -4.79 15.44
C ARG A 74 -7.61 -5.52 14.40
N SER A 75 -6.88 -4.78 13.58
CA SER A 75 -5.99 -5.35 12.57
C SER A 75 -4.68 -5.89 13.12
N ARG A 76 -4.36 -5.61 14.40
CA ARG A 76 -3.11 -6.00 15.08
C ARG A 76 -1.88 -5.34 14.43
N GLY A 77 -2.07 -4.15 13.86
CA GLY A 77 -1.02 -3.36 13.22
C GLY A 77 -0.95 -3.49 11.70
N PHE A 78 0.26 -3.33 11.16
CA PHE A 78 0.53 -3.36 9.73
C PHE A 78 1.20 -4.67 9.30
N CYS A 79 1.07 -5.04 8.03
CA CYS A 79 1.88 -6.11 7.47
C CYS A 79 3.35 -5.67 7.36
N ARG A 80 4.27 -6.62 7.19
CA ARG A 80 5.72 -6.33 7.09
C ARG A 80 6.04 -5.25 6.05
N ALA A 81 5.44 -5.34 4.86
CA ALA A 81 5.68 -4.40 3.77
C ALA A 81 5.24 -2.98 4.14
N HIS A 82 4.00 -2.81 4.59
CA HIS A 82 3.47 -1.50 4.94
C HIS A 82 4.04 -0.94 6.24
N ALA A 83 4.47 -1.79 7.18
CA ALA A 83 5.25 -1.33 8.33
C ALA A 83 6.56 -0.65 7.89
N ARG A 84 7.26 -1.19 6.89
CA ARG A 84 8.47 -0.54 6.34
C ARG A 84 8.15 0.79 5.67
N GLN A 85 7.10 0.85 4.85
CA GLN A 85 6.70 2.11 4.20
C GLN A 85 6.31 3.18 5.22
N VAL A 86 5.63 2.82 6.31
CA VAL A 86 5.33 3.77 7.41
C VAL A 86 6.62 4.29 8.06
N LEU A 87 7.61 3.42 8.30
CA LEU A 87 8.91 3.83 8.84
C LEU A 87 9.71 4.71 7.87
N GLU A 88 9.61 4.45 6.57
CA GLU A 88 10.26 5.24 5.52
C GLU A 88 9.62 6.63 5.42
N ALA A 89 8.28 6.70 5.35
CA ALA A 89 7.52 7.94 5.33
C ALA A 89 7.81 8.82 6.56
N ASN A 90 7.98 8.19 7.72
CA ASN A 90 8.42 8.85 8.94
C ASN A 90 9.80 9.53 8.78
N ARG A 91 10.78 8.83 8.22
CA ARG A 91 12.15 9.36 8.06
C ARG A 91 12.24 10.51 7.06
N SER A 92 11.34 10.56 6.09
CA SER A 92 11.36 11.55 5.01
C SER A 92 10.71 12.89 5.33
N GLY A 93 10.02 13.05 6.48
CA GLY A 93 9.23 14.26 6.75
C GLY A 93 9.32 14.78 8.18
N SER A 94 9.26 16.10 8.32
CA SER A 94 9.09 16.80 9.59
C SER A 94 7.65 16.63 10.09
N GLY A 95 7.43 15.83 11.14
CA GLY A 95 6.13 15.65 11.80
C GLY A 95 5.62 14.20 11.90
N GLY A 96 6.11 13.29 11.05
CA GLY A 96 5.67 11.87 11.05
C GLY A 96 6.20 11.02 12.21
N ALA A 97 7.24 11.49 12.93
CA ALA A 97 7.95 10.72 13.97
C ALA A 97 7.10 10.38 15.17
N LEU A 98 6.28 11.33 15.61
CA LEU A 98 5.35 11.08 16.71
C LEU A 98 4.23 10.12 16.26
N GLY A 99 3.71 10.32 15.05
CA GLY A 99 2.66 9.48 14.48
C GLY A 99 3.07 8.01 14.38
N ALA A 100 4.19 7.74 13.72
CA ALA A 100 4.71 6.39 13.59
C ALA A 100 4.98 5.75 14.97
N SER A 101 5.55 6.51 15.92
CA SER A 101 5.84 5.99 17.27
C SER A 101 4.58 5.59 18.03
N ILE A 102 3.52 6.40 17.97
CA ILE A 102 2.24 6.10 18.63
C ILE A 102 1.61 4.84 18.02
N LEU A 103 1.55 4.76 16.69
CA LEU A 103 0.91 3.64 15.99
C LEU A 103 1.68 2.33 16.18
N PHE A 104 3.01 2.36 16.08
CA PHE A 104 3.82 1.18 16.37
C PHE A 104 3.80 0.80 17.85
N GLY A 105 3.76 1.77 18.77
CA GLY A 105 3.59 1.50 20.19
C GLY A 105 2.30 0.73 20.48
N ALA A 106 1.18 1.16 19.90
CA ALA A 106 -0.11 0.47 20.03
C ALA A 106 -0.05 -0.95 19.45
N ALA A 107 0.49 -1.11 18.23
CA ALA A 107 0.65 -2.41 17.60
C ALA A 107 1.54 -3.35 18.44
N LEU A 108 2.70 -2.87 18.92
CA LEU A 108 3.61 -3.65 19.75
C LEU A 108 2.98 -4.04 21.09
N ALA A 109 2.18 -3.17 21.71
CA ALA A 109 1.46 -3.50 22.94
C ALA A 109 0.47 -4.65 22.73
N ILE A 110 -0.25 -4.68 21.61
CA ILE A 110 -1.15 -5.80 21.26
C ILE A 110 -0.35 -7.08 21.04
N ARG A 111 0.70 -7.03 20.22
CA ARG A 111 1.53 -8.20 19.91
C ARG A 111 2.24 -8.74 21.14
N GLY A 112 2.68 -7.85 22.04
CA GLY A 112 3.29 -8.19 23.33
C GLY A 112 2.34 -9.00 24.20
N ARG A 113 1.09 -8.56 24.37
CA ARG A 113 0.07 -9.30 25.14
C ARG A 113 -0.21 -10.69 24.57
N GLU A 114 -0.18 -10.86 23.24
CA GLU A 114 -0.32 -12.17 22.60
C GLU A 114 0.84 -13.11 22.93
N VAL A 115 2.06 -12.57 22.93
CA VAL A 115 3.27 -13.32 23.29
C VAL A 115 3.28 -13.68 24.77
N GLU A 116 2.93 -12.75 25.66
CA GLU A 116 2.81 -13.01 27.10
C GLU A 116 1.77 -14.10 27.39
N ALA A 117 0.59 -14.02 26.76
CA ALA A 117 -0.44 -15.04 26.89
C ALA A 117 0.02 -16.42 26.38
N MET A 118 0.82 -16.46 25.31
CA MET A 118 1.43 -17.69 24.82
C MET A 118 2.42 -18.26 25.84
N ILE A 119 3.32 -17.44 26.38
CA ILE A 119 4.33 -17.86 27.37
C ILE A 119 3.65 -18.43 28.64
N GLY A 120 2.57 -17.79 29.10
CA GLY A 120 1.80 -18.22 30.27
C GLY A 120 0.96 -19.50 30.10
N SER A 121 0.85 -20.03 28.87
CA SER A 121 0.02 -21.21 28.56
C SER A 121 0.84 -22.49 28.37
N ARG A 122 0.17 -23.66 28.35
CA ARG A 122 0.80 -24.99 28.22
C ARG A 122 0.06 -25.90 27.25
N GLY A 123 0.74 -26.95 26.77
CA GLY A 123 0.16 -27.99 25.92
C GLY A 123 -0.52 -27.46 24.66
N ARG A 124 -1.71 -27.97 24.36
CA ARG A 124 -2.51 -27.57 23.19
C ARG A 124 -2.89 -26.09 23.18
N ASP A 125 -3.10 -25.47 24.35
CA ASP A 125 -3.42 -24.04 24.44
C ASP A 125 -2.24 -23.17 23.98
N ARG A 126 -1.01 -23.53 24.38
CA ARG A 126 0.20 -22.84 23.89
C ARG A 126 0.33 -22.92 22.39
N GLN A 127 0.13 -24.10 21.81
CA GLN A 127 0.21 -24.28 20.36
C GLN A 127 -0.82 -23.41 19.63
N LYS A 128 -2.07 -23.37 20.12
CA LYS A 128 -3.12 -22.53 19.56
C LYS A 128 -2.76 -21.04 19.64
N ARG A 129 -2.30 -20.57 20.80
CA ARG A 129 -1.90 -19.16 21.00
C ARG A 129 -0.70 -18.77 20.16
N ALA A 130 0.27 -19.66 20.01
CA ALA A 130 1.42 -19.44 19.12
C ALA A 130 0.95 -19.28 17.66
N ALA A 131 0.04 -20.15 17.20
CA ALA A 131 -0.52 -20.04 15.86
C ALA A 131 -1.34 -18.75 15.67
N ASP A 132 -2.18 -18.39 16.66
CA ASP A 132 -2.95 -17.15 16.65
C ASP A 132 -2.02 -15.92 16.60
N ALA A 133 -0.97 -15.88 17.43
CA ALA A 133 0.06 -14.83 17.46
C ALA A 133 0.87 -14.77 16.14
N ALA A 134 1.16 -15.90 15.51
CA ALA A 134 1.88 -15.95 14.24
C ALA A 134 1.07 -15.42 13.05
N ARG A 135 -0.27 -15.33 13.15
CA ARG A 135 -1.09 -14.82 12.04
C ARG A 135 -0.69 -13.39 11.67
N PRO A 136 -0.57 -13.06 10.37
CA PRO A 136 -0.25 -11.72 9.92
C PRO A 136 -1.35 -10.72 10.31
N ALA A 137 -0.96 -9.44 10.41
CA ALA A 137 -1.87 -8.35 10.65
C ALA A 137 -2.84 -8.15 9.46
N ALA A 138 -4.10 -7.86 9.75
CA ALA A 138 -5.11 -7.53 8.73
C ALA A 138 -4.96 -6.08 8.26
N CYS A 139 -3.82 -5.80 7.63
CA CYS A 139 -3.29 -4.46 7.41
C CYS A 139 -4.31 -3.51 6.75
N PRO A 140 -4.59 -2.34 7.38
CA PRO A 140 -5.54 -1.37 6.82
C PRO A 140 -5.06 -0.78 5.49
N VAL A 141 -3.74 -0.66 5.28
CA VAL A 141 -3.18 -0.15 4.02
C VAL A 141 -3.45 -1.13 2.87
N CYS A 142 -3.22 -2.44 3.06
CA CYS A 142 -3.52 -3.44 2.03
C CYS A 142 -4.98 -3.41 1.58
N ARG A 143 -5.91 -3.23 2.53
CA ARG A 143 -7.34 -3.13 2.24
C ARG A 143 -7.71 -1.92 1.40
N THR A 144 -7.08 -0.77 1.67
CA THR A 144 -7.35 0.47 0.94
C THR A 144 -6.72 0.46 -0.47
N SER A 145 -5.53 -0.13 -0.61
CA SER A 145 -4.78 -0.14 -1.87
C SER A 145 -5.18 -1.27 -2.83
N GLY A 146 -5.96 -2.25 -2.36
CA GLY A 146 -6.25 -3.46 -3.13
C GLY A 146 -5.06 -4.41 -3.23
N ASP A 147 -4.02 -4.21 -2.42
CA ASP A 147 -2.88 -5.10 -2.35
C ASP A 147 -3.31 -6.41 -1.71
N ALA A 148 -3.43 -7.48 -2.50
CA ALA A 148 -3.47 -8.82 -1.96
C ALA A 148 -2.16 -9.04 -1.20
N VAL A 149 -2.25 -9.35 0.09
CA VAL A 149 -1.10 -9.57 0.98
C VAL A 149 -0.22 -10.67 0.38
N ALA A 150 0.82 -10.29 -0.36
CA ALA A 150 1.91 -11.18 -0.70
C ALA A 150 2.75 -11.34 0.59
N GLY A 151 2.59 -12.50 1.23
CA GLY A 151 3.28 -12.87 2.48
C GLY A 151 4.81 -12.87 2.33
#